data_AF-A0A928XS77-F1
#
_entry.id   AF-A0A928XS77-F1
#
_cell.length_a   1.000
_cell.length_b   1.000
_cell.length_c   1.000
_cell.angle_alpha   90.00
_cell.angle_beta   90.00
_cell.angle_gamma   90.00
#
_symmetry.space_group_name_H-M   'P 1'
#
loop_
_entity.id
_entity.type
_entity.pdbx_description
1 polymer ?
#
loop_
_entity_poly.entity_id
_entity_poly.type
_entity_poly.pdbx_seq_one_letter_code
_entity_poly.pdbx_strand_id
1 'polypeptide(L)'
;MNADKLRAEALALPADARADLARVLLESLHEEADPDAAAAWVAELDRRAQAVADGSARLVDWEDARERITARLKARREARSPR
;
A
#
# COMPACT_ATOMS: atom_id res chain seq x y z
N MET A 1 10.99 -20.67 20.23
CA MET A 1 11.89 -19.92 19.32
C MET A 1 11.87 -18.47 19.78
N ASN A 2 13.01 -17.82 19.98
CA ASN A 2 13.08 -16.43 20.48
C ASN A 2 13.19 -15.47 19.29
N ALA A 3 12.26 -14.51 19.18
CA ALA A 3 12.20 -13.54 18.08
C ALA A 3 13.46 -12.66 18.00
N ASP A 4 14.04 -12.28 19.14
CA ASP A 4 15.25 -11.45 19.17
C ASP A 4 16.47 -12.21 18.63
N LYS A 5 16.56 -13.50 18.94
CA LYS A 5 17.62 -14.37 18.41
C LYS A 5 17.49 -14.52 16.88
N LEU A 6 16.29 -14.78 16.38
CA LEU A 6 16.04 -14.90 14.94
C LEU A 6 16.33 -13.59 14.20
N ARG A 7 15.99 -12.45 14.81
CA ARG A 7 16.31 -11.12 14.27
C ARG A 7 17.81 -10.91 14.16
N ALA A 8 18.58 -11.26 15.19
CA ALA A 8 20.03 -11.13 15.16
C ALA A 8 20.66 -12.00 14.06
N GLU A 9 20.19 -13.24 13.90
CA GLU A 9 20.63 -14.15 12.83
C GLU A 9 20.26 -13.62 11.44
N ALA A 10 19.04 -13.13 11.25
CA ALA A 10 18.60 -12.53 9.99
C ALA A 10 19.43 -11.29 9.63
N LEU A 11 19.79 -10.45 10.60
CA LEU A 11 20.62 -9.26 10.36
C LEU A 11 22.08 -9.60 10.03
N ALA A 12 22.57 -10.77 10.42
CA ALA A 12 23.91 -11.25 10.08
C ALA A 12 24.04 -11.76 8.64
N LEU A 13 22.93 -12.01 7.94
CA LEU A 13 22.94 -12.45 6.55
C LEU A 13 23.45 -11.35 5.60
N PRO A 14 24.02 -11.72 4.43
CA PRO A 14 24.28 -10.79 3.33
C PRO A 14 23.02 -10.06 2.84
N ALA A 15 23.19 -8.92 2.18
CA ALA A 15 22.10 -7.99 1.87
C ALA A 15 21.01 -8.59 0.95
N ASP A 16 21.41 -9.40 -0.02
CA ASP A 16 20.54 -10.17 -0.92
C ASP A 16 19.70 -11.19 -0.16
N ALA A 17 20.33 -12.01 0.68
CA ALA A 17 19.63 -13.01 1.50
C ALA A 17 18.65 -12.36 2.49
N ARG A 18 18.98 -11.18 3.03
CA ARG A 18 18.03 -10.40 3.85
C ARG A 18 16.86 -9.88 3.04
N ALA A 19 17.08 -9.42 1.81
CA ALA A 19 16.00 -8.94 0.95
C ALA A 19 15.02 -10.06 0.59
N ASP A 20 15.54 -11.25 0.27
CA ASP A 20 14.72 -12.43 -0.01
C ASP A 20 13.91 -12.87 1.22
N LEU A 21 14.54 -12.92 2.40
CA LEU A 21 13.85 -13.24 3.65
C LEU A 21 12.76 -12.21 3.97
N ALA A 22 13.06 -10.91 3.81
CA ALA A 22 12.08 -9.85 4.03
C ALA A 22 10.88 -9.98 3.08
N ARG A 23 11.11 -10.32 1.80
CA ARG A 23 10.04 -10.56 0.82
C ARG A 23 9.13 -11.70 1.27
N VAL A 24 9.68 -12.86 1.63
CA VAL A 24 8.88 -14.03 2.07
C VAL A 24 8.09 -13.71 3.33
N LEU A 25 8.70 -13.01 4.29
CA LEU A 25 8.00 -12.59 5.50
C LEU A 25 6.87 -11.62 5.18
N LEU A 26 7.09 -10.64 4.30
CA LEU A 26 6.04 -9.74 3.84
C LEU A 26 4.90 -10.47 3.12
N GLU A 27 5.22 -11.44 2.25
CA GLU A 27 4.23 -12.30 1.60
C GLU A 27 3.40 -13.07 2.63
N SER A 28 4.04 -13.60 3.68
CA SER A 28 3.33 -14.34 4.75
C SER A 28 2.36 -13.48 5.58
N LEU A 29 2.51 -12.15 5.56
CA LEU A 29 1.61 -11.22 6.23
C LEU A 29 0.35 -10.91 5.41
N HIS A 30 0.29 -11.31 4.14
CA HIS A 30 -0.92 -11.16 3.35
C HIS A 30 -1.89 -12.26 3.80
N GLU A 31 -2.85 -11.88 4.65
CA GLU A 31 -4.03 -12.70 4.92
C GLU A 31 -4.80 -12.95 3.62
N GLU A 32 -5.64 -13.99 3.59
CA GLU A 32 -6.54 -14.22 2.46
C GLU A 32 -7.32 -12.94 2.18
N ALA A 33 -7.17 -12.42 0.96
CA ALA A 33 -7.90 -11.25 0.52
C ALA A 33 -9.39 -11.51 0.72
N ASP A 34 -10.11 -10.51 1.24
CA ASP A 34 -11.56 -10.57 1.33
C ASP A 34 -12.12 -11.00 -0.06
N PRO A 35 -12.80 -12.16 -0.16
CA PRO A 35 -13.24 -12.70 -1.44
C PRO A 35 -14.21 -11.74 -2.16
N ASP A 36 -14.88 -10.86 -1.42
CA ASP A 36 -15.81 -9.88 -1.96
C ASP A 36 -15.11 -8.58 -2.38
N ALA A 37 -13.83 -8.38 -2.03
CA ALA A 37 -13.11 -7.13 -2.34
C ALA A 37 -13.06 -6.85 -3.84
N ALA A 38 -12.85 -7.87 -4.67
CA ALA A 38 -12.81 -7.70 -6.12
C ALA A 38 -14.17 -7.24 -6.67
N ALA A 39 -15.26 -7.88 -6.23
CA ALA A 39 -16.62 -7.54 -6.65
C ALA A 39 -17.02 -6.13 -6.16
N ALA A 40 -16.73 -5.81 -4.90
CA ALA A 40 -16.96 -4.48 -4.34
C ALA A 40 -16.20 -3.39 -5.11
N TRP A 41 -14.99 -3.70 -5.60
CA TRP A 41 -14.20 -2.75 -6.38
C TRP A 41 -14.74 -2.51 -7.78
N VAL A 42 -15.25 -3.54 -8.45
CA VAL A 42 -15.96 -3.38 -9.73
C VAL A 42 -17.20 -2.51 -9.54
N ALA A 43 -18.03 -2.79 -8.52
CA ALA A 43 -19.23 -2.01 -8.24
C ALA A 43 -18.91 -0.53 -7.96
N GLU A 44 -17.82 -0.24 -7.25
CA GLU A 44 -17.38 1.13 -6.99
C GLU A 44 -16.88 1.83 -8.26
N LEU A 45 -16.17 1.13 -9.15
CA LEU A 45 -15.71 1.70 -10.42
C LEU A 45 -16.90 2.07 -11.31
N ASP A 46 -17.88 1.19 -11.44
CA ASP A 46 -19.11 1.46 -12.22
C ASP A 46 -19.86 2.66 -11.66
N ARG A 47 -20.02 2.73 -10.33
CA ARG A 47 -20.65 3.87 -9.65
C ARG A 47 -19.92 5.18 -9.95
N ARG A 48 -18.57 5.18 -9.91
CA ARG A 48 -17.77 6.38 -10.21
C ARG A 48 -17.83 6.77 -11.67
N ALA A 49 -17.77 5.82 -12.58
CA ALA A 49 -17.88 6.08 -14.01
C ALA A 49 -19.24 6.71 -14.34
N GLN A 50 -20.32 6.18 -13.74
CA GLN A 50 -21.65 6.73 -13.91
C GLN A 50 -21.77 8.17 -13.36
N ALA A 51 -21.23 8.42 -12.16
CA ALA A 51 -21.24 9.75 -11.57
C ALA A 51 -20.48 10.80 -12.42
N VAL A 52 -19.44 10.38 -13.15
CA VAL A 52 -18.75 11.24 -14.11
C VAL A 52 -19.63 11.46 -15.34
N ALA A 53 -20.23 10.39 -15.89
CA ALA A 53 -21.05 10.44 -17.09
C ALA A 53 -22.32 11.29 -16.92
N ASP A 54 -22.96 11.24 -15.75
CA ASP A 54 -24.16 12.03 -15.44
C ASP A 54 -23.87 13.43 -14.86
N GLY A 55 -22.59 13.77 -14.66
CA GLY A 55 -22.15 15.06 -14.15
C GLY A 55 -22.40 15.29 -12.66
N SER A 56 -22.80 14.26 -11.90
CA SER A 56 -22.97 14.36 -10.44
C SER A 56 -21.64 14.35 -9.68
N ALA A 57 -20.56 13.87 -10.31
CA ALA A 57 -19.23 13.87 -9.72
C ALA A 57 -18.63 15.27 -9.66
N ARG A 58 -18.14 15.66 -8.48
CA ARG A 58 -17.26 16.83 -8.34
C ARG A 58 -15.86 16.46 -8.82
N LEU A 59 -15.53 16.91 -10.02
CA LEU A 59 -14.19 16.76 -10.58
C LEU A 59 -13.22 17.79 -9.99
N VAL A 60 -11.94 17.45 -10.03
CA VAL A 60 -10.82 18.34 -9.75
C VAL A 60 -9.85 18.25 -10.91
N ASP A 61 -9.08 19.31 -11.13
CA ASP A 61 -8.00 19.26 -12.11
C ASP A 61 -6.98 18.18 -11.74
N TRP A 62 -6.41 17.55 -12.76
CA TRP A 62 -5.42 16.49 -12.55
C TRP A 62 -4.17 16.99 -11.82
N GLU A 63 -3.69 18.19 -12.15
CA GLU A 63 -2.50 18.74 -11.50
C GLU A 63 -2.75 18.99 -10.02
N ASP A 64 -3.91 19.55 -9.67
CA ASP A 64 -4.34 19.72 -8.27
C ASP A 64 -4.42 18.38 -7.53
N ALA A 65 -4.99 17.35 -8.17
CA ALA A 65 -5.07 16.01 -7.59
C ALA A 65 -3.68 15.41 -7.37
N ARG A 66 -2.79 15.51 -8.36
CA ARG A 66 -1.43 14.98 -8.34
C ARG A 66 -0.59 15.64 -7.24
N GLU A 67 -0.68 16.95 -7.10
CA GLU A 67 0.00 17.70 -6.04
C GLU A 67 -0.44 17.23 -4.65
N ARG A 68 -1.76 17.13 -4.42
CA ARG A 68 -2.32 16.67 -3.15
C ARG A 68 -1.91 15.23 -2.81
N ILE A 69 -1.89 14.33 -3.80
CA ILE A 69 -1.44 12.95 -3.62
C ILE A 69 0.05 12.91 -3.24
N THR A 70 0.88 13.65 -3.98
CA THR A 70 2.33 13.67 -3.77
C THR A 70 2.69 14.24 -2.39
N ALA A 71 2.05 15.33 -1.99
CA ALA A 71 2.23 15.93 -0.67
C ALA A 71 1.88 14.96 0.47
N ARG A 72 0.77 14.23 0.35
CA ARG A 72 0.37 13.20 1.34
C ARG A 72 1.36 12.05 1.41
N LEU A 73 1.86 11.57 0.27
CA LEU A 73 2.85 10.49 0.23
C LEU A 73 4.17 10.93 0.87
N LYS A 74 4.61 12.17 0.63
CA LYS A 74 5.80 12.75 1.27
C LYS A 74 5.62 12.80 2.79
N ALA A 75 4.52 13.38 3.28
CA ALA A 75 4.24 13.47 4.72
C ALA A 75 4.20 12.09 5.40
N ARG A 76 3.61 11.08 4.76
CA ARG A 76 3.59 9.69 5.28
C ARG A 76 4.97 9.06 5.37
N ARG A 77 5.86 9.36 4.41
CA ARG A 77 7.26 8.88 4.43
C ARG A 77 8.04 9.53 5.57
N GLU A 78 7.91 10.84 5.72
CA GLU A 78 8.53 11.59 6.81
C GLU A 78 8.06 11.10 8.19
N ALA A 79 6.77 10.80 8.36
CA ALA A 79 6.23 10.25 9.61
C ALA A 79 6.70 8.80 9.92
N ARG A 80 7.09 8.02 8.89
CA ARG A 80 7.52 6.62 9.04
C ARG A 80 9.02 6.47 9.30
N SER A 81 9.81 7.48 8.97
CA SER A 81 11.23 7.55 9.35
C SER A 81 11.37 8.37 10.62
N PRO A 82 11.31 7.77 11.83
CA PRO A 82 11.75 8.48 13.01
C PRO A 82 13.24 8.76 12.82
N ARG A 83 13.61 10.04 12.91
CA ARG A 83 15.01 10.44 13.07
C ARG A 83 15.55 9.92 14.39
#